data_AF-A0A4R5TYT9-F1
#
_entry.id   AF-A0A4R5TYT9-F1
#
_cell.length_a   1.000
_cell.length_b   1.000
_cell.length_c   1.000
_cell.angle_alpha   90.00
_cell.angle_beta   90.00
_cell.angle_gamma   90.00
#
_symmetry.space_group_name_H-M   'P 1'
#
loop_
_entity.id
_entity.type
_entity.pdbx_description
1 polymer ?
#
loop_
_entity_poly.entity_id
_entity_poly.type
_entity_poly.pdbx_seq_one_letter_code
_entity_poly.pdbx_strand_id
1 'polypeptide(L)'
;MLLEAAPGLEQRVFLGWQTIGFVHASAGYVCGLFPRPGALLLTFEHGARLPDPGSLLIGDGRQVRSLPISAQDDRTKRRIVEFLDSAILLGESRRGTARG
;
A
#
# COMPACT_ATOMS: atom_id res chain seq x y z
N MET A 1 -8.56 4.73 10.16
CA MET A 1 -7.08 4.72 10.08
C MET A 1 -6.54 4.43 8.67
N LEU A 2 -6.87 3.33 7.96
CA LEU A 2 -6.54 3.20 6.52
C LEU A 2 -7.68 3.69 5.61
N LEU A 3 -8.93 3.30 5.90
CA LEU A 3 -10.10 3.75 5.14
C LEU A 3 -10.41 5.25 5.29
N GLU A 4 -9.84 5.89 6.32
CA GLU A 4 -9.90 7.33 6.54
C GLU A 4 -8.70 8.06 5.94
N ALA A 5 -7.65 7.34 5.54
CA ALA A 5 -6.43 7.95 5.05
C ALA A 5 -6.59 8.55 3.65
N ALA A 6 -7.50 7.98 2.83
CA ALA A 6 -7.77 8.48 1.49
C ALA A 6 -9.26 8.31 1.13
N PRO A 7 -9.95 9.39 0.71
CA PRO A 7 -11.28 9.28 0.11
C PRO A 7 -11.27 8.32 -1.09
N GLY A 8 -12.26 7.45 -1.23
CA GLY A 8 -12.37 6.53 -2.37
C GLY A 8 -11.55 5.25 -2.25
N LEU A 9 -10.92 4.99 -1.10
CA LEU A 9 -10.30 3.71 -0.78
C LEU A 9 -11.33 2.73 -0.21
N GLU A 10 -11.45 1.56 -0.83
CA GLU A 10 -12.32 0.48 -0.41
C GLU A 10 -11.52 -0.70 0.10
N GLN A 11 -12.00 -1.35 1.16
CA GLN A 11 -11.48 -2.62 1.65
C GLN A 11 -12.14 -3.80 0.94
N ARG A 12 -11.35 -4.78 0.49
CA ARG A 12 -11.85 -6.03 -0.12
C ARG A 12 -11.09 -7.24 0.42
N VAL A 13 -11.78 -8.36 0.57
CA VAL A 13 -11.16 -9.64 0.92
C VAL A 13 -10.79 -10.36 -0.37
N PHE A 14 -9.51 -10.71 -0.51
CA PHE A 14 -9.01 -11.49 -1.63
C PHE A 14 -8.70 -12.90 -1.13
N LEU A 15 -9.68 -13.81 -1.24
CA LEU A 15 -9.57 -15.18 -0.71
C LEU A 15 -8.42 -15.97 -1.34
N GLY A 16 -8.17 -15.81 -2.64
CA GLY A 16 -7.06 -16.48 -3.33
C GLY A 16 -5.68 -16.05 -2.85
N TRP A 17 -5.56 -14.84 -2.28
CA TRP A 17 -4.31 -14.29 -1.73
C TRP A 17 -4.30 -14.26 -0.20
N GLN A 18 -5.39 -14.72 0.43
CA GLN A 18 -5.62 -14.70 1.88
C GLN A 18 -5.27 -13.34 2.52
N THR A 19 -5.67 -12.26 1.86
CA THR A 19 -5.33 -10.89 2.26
C THR A 19 -6.55 -9.97 2.28
N ILE A 20 -6.47 -8.95 3.11
CA ILE A 20 -7.31 -7.77 3.03
C ILE A 20 -6.61 -6.79 2.09
N GLY A 21 -7.19 -6.57 0.92
CA GLY A 21 -6.70 -5.59 -0.05
C GLY A 21 -7.43 -4.26 0.03
N PHE A 22 -6.75 -3.22 -0.39
CA PHE A 22 -7.27 -1.86 -0.49
C PHE A 22 -7.23 -1.41 -1.95
N VAL A 23 -8.40 -0.99 -2.44
CA VAL A 23 -8.62 -0.63 -3.85
C VAL A 23 -9.09 0.82 -3.89
N HIS A 24 -8.46 1.63 -4.72
CA HIS A 24 -8.85 3.01 -4.97
C HIS A 24 -9.55 3.12 -6.33
N ALA A 25 -10.62 3.91 -6.42
CA ALA A 25 -11.46 4.00 -7.62
C ALA A 25 -10.66 4.37 -8.90
N SER A 26 -9.75 5.36 -8.80
CA SER A 26 -8.90 5.82 -9.91
C SER A 26 -7.60 5.03 -10.04
N ALA A 27 -7.01 4.57 -8.93
CA ALA A 27 -5.68 3.97 -8.90
C ALA A 27 -5.69 2.45 -9.06
N GLY A 28 -6.81 1.78 -8.76
CA GLY A 28 -6.92 0.33 -8.74
C GLY A 28 -6.49 -0.29 -7.43
N TYR A 29 -5.98 -1.52 -7.50
CA TYR A 29 -5.40 -2.19 -6.33
C TYR A 29 -4.15 -1.43 -5.87
N VAL A 30 -4.17 -0.94 -4.62
CA VAL A 30 -3.12 -0.10 -4.05
C VAL A 30 -2.18 -0.92 -3.20
N CYS A 31 -2.73 -1.62 -2.20
CA CYS A 31 -1.95 -2.42 -1.28
C CYS A 31 -2.79 -3.56 -0.68
N GLY A 32 -2.10 -4.54 -0.08
CA GLY A 32 -2.68 -5.61 0.70
C GLY A 32 -2.05 -5.71 2.08
N LEU A 33 -2.86 -6.06 3.06
CA LEU A 33 -2.45 -6.33 4.43
C LEU A 33 -2.25 -7.83 4.60
N PHE A 34 -1.00 -8.24 4.85
CA PHE A 34 -0.60 -9.63 4.98
C PHE A 34 -0.10 -9.90 6.40
N PRO A 35 -0.73 -10.81 7.14
CA PRO A 35 -0.18 -11.30 8.40
C PRO A 35 1.15 -12.02 8.18
N ARG A 36 2.10 -11.80 9.09
CA ARG A 36 3.35 -12.56 9.22
C ARG A 36 3.62 -12.87 10.70
N PRO A 37 4.45 -13.87 11.02
CA PRO A 37 4.88 -14.08 12.39
C PRO A 37 5.53 -12.80 12.96
N GLY A 38 4.91 -12.22 13.99
CA GLY A 38 5.44 -11.05 14.71
C GLY A 38 5.22 -9.67 14.06
N ALA A 39 4.61 -9.58 12.87
CA ALA A 39 4.32 -8.29 12.23
C ALA A 39 3.16 -8.38 11.23
N LEU A 40 2.56 -7.22 10.92
CA LEU A 40 1.73 -7.06 9.73
C LEU A 40 2.58 -6.45 8.61
N LEU A 41 2.41 -6.93 7.38
CA LEU A 41 3.01 -6.32 6.21
C LEU A 41 1.93 -5.60 5.40
N LEU A 42 2.12 -4.29 5.18
CA LEU A 42 1.35 -3.55 4.20
C LEU A 42 2.13 -3.54 2.88
N THR A 43 1.72 -4.38 1.93
CA THR A 43 2.43 -4.62 0.67
C THR A 43 1.79 -3.83 -0.46
N PHE A 44 2.57 -2.96 -1.11
CA PHE A 44 2.08 -2.08 -2.19
C PHE A 44 2.31 -2.70 -3.57
N GLU A 45 1.30 -2.66 -4.43
CA GLU A 45 1.29 -3.24 -5.79
C GLU A 45 2.44 -2.73 -6.68
N HIS A 46 2.90 -1.50 -6.42
CA HIS A 46 4.02 -0.87 -7.12
C HIS A 46 5.07 -0.32 -6.14
N GLY A 47 5.22 -0.98 -4.99
CA GLY A 47 6.10 -0.55 -3.90
C GLY A 47 7.55 -0.29 -4.31
N ALA A 48 8.07 -0.99 -5.32
CA ALA A 48 9.44 -0.79 -5.81
C ALA A 48 9.70 0.57 -6.48
N ARG A 49 8.63 1.34 -6.77
CA ARG A 49 8.70 2.67 -7.38
C ARG A 49 8.26 3.79 -6.43
N LEU A 50 7.91 3.45 -5.18
CA LEU A 50 7.53 4.46 -4.20
C LEU A 50 8.79 5.20 -3.68
N PRO A 51 8.71 6.53 -3.45
CA PRO A 51 9.74 7.24 -2.72
C PRO A 51 9.89 6.64 -1.32
N ASP A 52 11.10 6.22 -0.96
CA ASP A 52 11.40 5.65 0.35
C ASP A 52 12.72 6.24 0.91
N PRO A 53 12.74 7.55 1.26
CA PRO A 53 13.94 8.21 1.75
C PRO A 53 14.44 7.64 3.09
N GLY A 54 13.56 6.96 3.83
CA GLY A 54 13.88 6.35 5.11
C GLY A 54 14.31 4.88 5.02
N SER A 55 14.36 4.29 3.81
CA SER A 55 14.62 2.86 3.59
C SER A 55 13.74 1.97 4.48
N LEU A 56 12.46 2.31 4.60
CA LEU A 56 11.49 1.64 5.46
C LEU A 56 10.80 0.46 4.77
N LEU A 57 10.77 0.47 3.44
CA LEU A 57 10.14 -0.57 2.65
C LEU A 57 11.08 -1.75 2.45
N ILE A 58 10.57 -2.95 2.70
CA ILE A 58 11.30 -4.21 2.56
C ILE A 58 10.81 -5.01 1.34
N GLY A 59 11.62 -5.99 0.95
CA GLY A 59 11.39 -6.86 -0.20
C GLY A 59 12.47 -6.65 -1.27
N ASP A 60 12.70 -7.69 -2.07
CA ASP A 60 13.72 -7.74 -3.12
C ASP A 60 13.12 -7.82 -4.53
N GLY A 61 11.83 -8.16 -4.65
CA GLY A 61 11.11 -8.27 -5.93
C GLY A 61 11.12 -6.99 -6.79
N ARG A 62 10.73 -7.08 -8.06
CA ARG A 62 10.80 -5.92 -8.99
C ARG A 62 9.56 -5.02 -8.99
N GLN A 63 8.50 -5.44 -8.30
CA GLN A 63 7.18 -4.81 -8.39
C GLN A 63 6.71 -4.32 -7.03
N VAL A 64 6.60 -5.22 -6.07
CA VAL A 64 6.07 -4.90 -4.74
C VAL A 64 7.18 -4.63 -3.73
N ARG A 65 6.84 -3.79 -2.75
CA ARG A 65 7.58 -3.62 -1.51
C ARG A 65 6.58 -3.53 -0.35
N SER A 66 7.03 -3.86 0.84
CA SER A 66 6.17 -3.93 2.03
C SER A 66 6.65 -2.98 3.12
N LEU A 67 5.72 -2.29 3.77
CA LEU A 67 5.97 -1.58 5.03
C LEU A 67 5.67 -2.54 6.20
N PRO A 68 6.65 -2.92 7.03
CA PRO A 68 6.39 -3.65 8.26
C PRO A 68 5.70 -2.75 9.28
N ILE A 69 4.61 -3.26 9.87
CA ILE A 69 3.86 -2.60 10.93
C ILE A 69 4.05 -3.43 12.21
N SER A 70 4.83 -2.90 13.14
CA SER A 70 5.15 -3.54 14.43
C SER A 70 4.58 -2.79 15.64
N ALA A 71 4.10 -1.55 15.45
CA ALA A 71 3.49 -0.74 16.51
C ALA A 71 2.31 0.06 15.98
N GLN A 72 1.38 0.41 16.87
CA GLN A 72 0.21 1.25 16.55
C GLN A 72 0.37 2.67 17.11
N ASP A 73 1.54 3.27 16.89
CA ASP A 73 1.85 4.65 17.30
C ASP A 73 1.61 5.66 16.17
N ASP A 74 1.58 6.95 16.51
CA ASP A 74 1.27 8.01 15.54
C ASP A 74 2.34 8.17 14.47
N ARG A 75 3.59 7.80 14.77
CA ARG A 75 4.67 7.74 13.78
C ARG A 75 4.37 6.68 12.71
N THR A 76 3.90 5.51 13.13
CA THR A 76 3.53 4.41 12.23
C THR A 76 2.31 4.77 11.41
N LYS A 77 1.28 5.39 12.03
CA LYS A 77 0.11 5.90 11.31
C LYS A 77 0.50 6.90 10.22
N ARG A 78 1.35 7.87 10.54
CA ARG A 78 1.82 8.88 9.59
C ARG A 78 2.51 8.23 8.38
N ARG A 79 3.41 7.29 8.63
CA ARG A 79 4.10 6.54 7.55
C ARG A 79 3.14 5.77 6.67
N ILE A 80 2.13 5.11 7.26
CA ILE A 80 1.11 4.39 6.49
C ILE A 80 0.39 5.34 5.54
N VAL A 81 0.00 6.54 6.01
CA VAL A 81 -0.65 7.57 5.18
C VAL A 81 0.28 8.05 4.06
N GLU A 82 1.52 8.43 4.38
CA GLU A 82 2.51 8.93 3.40
C GLU A 82 2.75 7.94 2.24
N PHE A 83 2.91 6.64 2.56
CA PHE A 83 3.08 5.62 1.54
C PHE A 83 1.79 5.31 0.78
N LEU A 84 0.64 5.38 1.44
CA LEU A 84 -0.66 5.17 0.79
C LEU A 84 -0.96 6.28 -0.24
N ASP A 85 -0.75 7.55 0.12
CA ASP A 85 -0.91 8.69 -0.78
C ASP A 85 0.01 8.56 -1.99
N SER A 86 1.29 8.23 -1.75
CA SER A 86 2.26 7.99 -2.82
C SER A 86 1.85 6.84 -3.75
N ALA A 87 1.30 5.77 -3.19
CA ALA A 87 0.85 4.61 -3.96
C ALA A 87 -0.42 4.90 -4.79
N ILE A 88 -1.34 5.70 -4.25
CA ILE A 88 -2.53 6.16 -4.98
C ILE A 88 -2.11 7.05 -6.15
N LEU A 89 -1.30 8.09 -5.91
CA LEU A 89 -0.82 8.99 -6.96
C LEU A 89 -0.08 8.25 -8.09
N LEU A 90 0.75 7.27 -7.71
CA LEU A 90 1.44 6.42 -8.68
C LEU A 90 0.46 5.57 -9.50
N GLY A 91 -0.51 4.92 -8.86
CA GLY A 91 -1.51 4.10 -9.55
C GLY A 91 -2.39 4.90 -10.50
N GLU A 92 -2.80 6.11 -10.09
CA GLU A 92 -3.54 7.06 -10.94
C GLU A 92 -2.73 7.44 -12.18
N SER A 93 -1.47 7.85 -11.99
CA SER A 93 -0.57 8.25 -13.08
C SER A 93 -0.40 7.13 -14.11
N ARG A 94 -0.24 5.89 -13.64
CA ARG A 94 -0.06 4.70 -14.48
C ARG A 94 -1.32 4.32 -15.26
N ARG A 95 -2.50 4.55 -14.69
CA ARG A 95 -3.78 4.28 -15.36
C ARG A 95 -4.21 5.39 -16.31
N GLY A 96 -3.85 6.64 -16.01
CA GLY A 96 -4.01 7.76 -16.93
C GLY A 96 -3.17 7.59 -18.19
N THR A 97 -1.92 7.12 -18.05
CA THR A 97 -1.05 6.82 -19.20
C THR A 97 -1.47 5.56 -19.98
N ALA A 98 -2.14 4.60 -19.36
CA ALA A 98 -2.64 3.40 -20.05
C ALA A 98 -3.91 3.64 -20.89
N ARG A 99 -4.54 4.83 -20.79
CA ARG A 99 -5.76 5.22 -21.53
C ARG A 99 -5.49 6.23 -22.65
N GLY A 100 -4.24 6.64 -22.88
CA GLY A 100 -3.82 7.62 -23.89
C GLY A 100 -3.12 6.99 -25.09
#